data_AF-A0A847LN27-F1
#
_entry.id   AF-A0A847LN27-F1
#
_cell.length_a   1.000
_cell.length_b   1.000
_cell.length_c   1.000
_cell.angle_alpha   90.00
_cell.angle_beta   90.00
_cell.angle_gamma   90.00
#
_symmetry.space_group_name_H-M   'P 1'
#
loop_
_entity.id
_entity.type
_entity.pdbx_description
1 polymer ?
#
loop_
_entity_poly.entity_id
_entity_poly.type
_entity_poly.pdbx_seq_one_letter_code
_entity_poly.pdbx_strand_id
1 'polypeptide(L)'
;MKKSKLFISFFILFIAFTIFISATEYWEYKLLGDRYFYLKDYAKSIEYYEKALQLNPNYPEVYFKLGQIYKIKGLFDIALFYYNKSIELKNYFQIKESVTLVYYDISEIYFYQKKYSKFLTTLETLLSSDRYYQYINIQYFRIITSIPREYSIYSKAYFRIGYYYFFSGMYEKSINYFLYSYHLKYRESVSYWLLSKCFFSIGDQSEYKKTESIAYQTSKELQKFDEKIKWKKIPLQKEYLIAIEKFINEFHGYYYLAD
;
A
#
# COMPACT_ATOMS: atom_id res chain seq x y z
N MET A 1 53.58 -11.36 27.41
CA MET A 1 52.72 -10.43 26.64
C MET A 1 52.36 -10.89 25.21
N LYS A 2 53.19 -11.63 24.45
CA LYS A 2 52.83 -12.07 23.07
C LYS A 2 51.75 -13.17 23.00
N LYS A 3 51.79 -14.17 23.89
CA LYS A 3 50.81 -15.27 23.91
C LYS A 3 49.36 -14.83 24.23
N SER A 4 49.18 -13.82 25.08
CA SER A 4 47.85 -13.29 25.41
C SER A 4 47.22 -12.52 24.25
N LYS A 5 48.02 -11.77 23.46
CA LYS A 5 47.54 -11.10 22.24
C LYS A 5 47.10 -12.09 21.16
N LEU A 6 47.81 -13.21 21.01
CA LEU A 6 47.46 -14.27 20.05
C LEU A 6 46.14 -14.96 20.42
N PHE A 7 45.94 -15.24 21.71
CA PHE A 7 44.71 -15.84 22.23
C PHE A 7 43.50 -14.91 22.06
N ILE A 8 43.67 -13.62 22.38
CA ILE A 8 42.63 -12.60 22.17
C ILE A 8 42.30 -12.48 20.67
N SER A 9 43.30 -12.48 19.79
CA SER A 9 43.09 -12.44 18.34
C SER A 9 42.34 -13.67 17.81
N PHE A 10 42.66 -14.87 18.31
CA PHE A 10 41.97 -16.11 17.93
C PHE A 10 40.53 -16.13 18.44
N PHE A 11 40.30 -15.66 19.67
CA PHE A 11 38.96 -15.53 20.25
C PHE A 11 38.09 -14.53 19.49
N ILE A 12 38.65 -13.38 19.09
CA ILE A 12 37.96 -12.40 18.23
C ILE A 12 37.64 -13.01 16.86
N LEU A 13 38.57 -13.74 16.24
CA LEU A 13 38.35 -14.42 14.96
C LEU A 13 37.27 -15.51 15.07
N PHE A 14 37.24 -16.27 16.17
CA PHE A 14 36.20 -17.26 16.44
C PHE A 14 34.83 -16.61 16.62
N ILE A 15 34.74 -15.54 17.42
CA ILE A 15 33.50 -14.77 17.56
C ILE A 15 33.06 -14.20 16.21
N ALA A 16 33.96 -13.58 15.45
CA ALA A 16 33.66 -13.06 14.12
C ALA A 16 33.18 -14.16 13.16
N PHE A 17 33.78 -15.35 13.23
CA PHE A 17 33.37 -16.51 12.44
C PHE A 17 31.98 -17.06 12.83
N THR A 18 31.68 -17.14 14.14
CA THR A 18 30.34 -17.55 14.60
C THR A 18 29.27 -16.52 14.24
N ILE A 19 29.58 -15.23 14.36
CA ILE A 19 28.70 -14.15 13.91
C ILE A 19 28.50 -14.25 12.39
N PHE A 20 29.56 -14.52 11.63
CA PHE A 20 29.49 -14.70 10.18
C PHE A 20 28.60 -15.88 9.77
N ILE A 21 28.72 -17.04 10.43
CA ILE A 21 27.85 -18.20 10.18
C ILE A 21 26.39 -17.88 10.52
N SER A 22 26.15 -17.32 11.71
CA SER A 22 24.79 -16.92 12.11
C SER A 22 24.19 -15.88 11.14
N ALA A 23 25.04 -15.02 10.57
CA ALA A 23 24.66 -14.00 9.61
C ALA A 23 24.25 -14.59 8.25
N THR A 24 24.85 -15.71 7.85
CA THR A 24 24.42 -16.44 6.64
C THR A 24 23.16 -17.26 6.88
N GLU A 25 23.00 -17.87 8.05
CA GLU A 25 21.88 -18.77 8.34
C GLU A 25 20.53 -18.04 8.46
N TYR A 26 20.48 -16.83 9.06
CA TYR A 26 19.21 -16.10 9.18
C TYR A 26 18.65 -15.68 7.81
N TRP A 27 19.54 -15.36 6.86
CA TRP A 27 19.18 -15.01 5.49
C TRP A 27 18.56 -16.20 4.74
N GLU A 28 19.13 -17.39 4.91
CA GLU A 28 18.61 -18.61 4.30
C GLU A 28 17.21 -18.94 4.82
N TYR A 29 17.01 -18.86 6.13
CA TYR A 29 15.69 -19.03 6.72
C TYR A 29 14.70 -17.98 6.23
N LYS A 30 15.12 -16.72 6.08
CA LYS A 30 14.27 -15.69 5.47
C LYS A 30 13.90 -16.03 4.03
N LEU A 31 14.84 -16.50 3.21
CA LEU A 31 14.55 -16.92 1.83
C LEU A 31 13.58 -18.10 1.76
N LEU A 32 13.73 -19.07 2.65
CA LEU A 32 12.79 -20.19 2.75
C LEU A 32 11.40 -19.67 3.14
N GLY A 33 11.33 -18.76 4.11
CA GLY A 33 10.10 -18.07 4.49
C GLY A 33 9.43 -17.37 3.30
N ASP A 34 10.20 -16.62 2.51
CA ASP A 34 9.71 -15.96 1.28
C ASP A 34 9.20 -16.97 0.25
N ARG A 35 9.93 -18.07 0.03
CA ARG A 35 9.50 -19.11 -0.92
C ARG A 35 8.14 -19.68 -0.52
N TYR A 36 7.97 -20.05 0.75
CA TYR A 36 6.70 -20.57 1.24
C TYR A 36 5.59 -19.51 1.23
N PHE A 37 5.93 -18.24 1.47
CA PHE A 37 5.00 -17.11 1.33
C PHE A 37 4.42 -17.04 -0.09
N TYR A 38 5.26 -17.11 -1.12
CA TYR A 38 4.81 -17.09 -2.52
C TYR A 38 4.05 -18.36 -2.92
N LEU A 39 4.35 -19.50 -2.30
CA LEU A 39 3.57 -20.73 -2.43
C LEU A 39 2.23 -20.70 -1.66
N LYS A 40 1.94 -19.62 -0.92
CA LYS A 40 0.79 -19.46 -0.03
C LYS A 40 0.73 -20.49 1.13
N ASP A 41 1.83 -21.18 1.39
CA ASP A 41 1.99 -22.02 2.59
C ASP A 41 2.41 -21.12 3.76
N TYR A 42 1.44 -20.39 4.29
CA TYR A 42 1.67 -19.40 5.33
C TYR A 42 2.14 -20.01 6.65
N ALA A 43 1.81 -21.27 6.93
CA ALA A 43 2.25 -21.95 8.15
C ALA A 43 3.76 -22.18 8.12
N LYS A 44 4.29 -22.77 7.04
CA LYS A 44 5.75 -22.95 6.89
C LYS A 44 6.48 -21.62 6.76
N SER A 45 5.87 -20.66 6.06
CA SER A 45 6.45 -19.33 5.93
C SER A 45 6.69 -18.69 7.31
N ILE A 46 5.72 -18.75 8.22
CA ILE A 46 5.88 -18.29 9.60
C ILE A 46 7.00 -19.04 10.31
N GLU A 47 7.03 -20.38 10.24
CA GLU A 47 8.07 -21.19 10.91
C GLU A 47 9.49 -20.76 10.51
N TYR A 48 9.72 -20.57 9.20
CA TYR A 48 11.04 -20.16 8.71
C TYR A 48 11.36 -18.70 9.03
N TYR A 49 10.37 -17.81 9.03
CA TYR A 49 10.56 -16.44 9.49
C TYR A 49 10.87 -16.36 10.99
N GLU A 50 10.25 -17.19 11.82
CA GLU A 50 10.57 -17.28 13.25
C GLU A 50 12.00 -17.79 13.48
N LYS A 51 12.46 -18.79 12.73
CA LYS A 51 13.88 -19.22 12.76
C LYS A 51 14.83 -18.10 12.35
N ALA A 52 14.48 -17.33 11.31
CA ALA A 52 15.27 -16.16 10.91
C ALA A 52 15.35 -15.11 12.03
N LEU A 53 14.24 -14.86 12.74
CA LEU A 53 14.20 -13.91 13.87
C LEU A 53 14.88 -14.43 15.13
N GLN A 54 14.93 -15.75 15.35
CA GLN A 54 15.71 -16.35 16.45
C GLN A 54 17.21 -16.09 16.28
N LEU A 55 17.71 -16.15 15.05
CA LEU A 55 19.10 -15.85 14.72
C LEU A 55 19.38 -14.35 14.63
N ASN A 56 18.44 -13.59 14.08
CA ASN A 56 18.53 -12.14 13.98
C ASN A 56 17.20 -11.45 14.33
N PRO A 57 17.01 -11.05 15.60
CA PRO A 57 15.78 -10.39 16.04
C PRO A 57 15.63 -8.96 15.49
N ASN A 58 16.67 -8.41 14.86
CA ASN A 58 16.68 -7.04 14.34
C ASN A 58 16.52 -7.03 12.82
N TYR A 59 15.57 -7.81 12.30
CA TYR A 59 15.34 -7.91 10.86
C TYR A 59 13.97 -7.35 10.43
N PRO A 60 13.88 -6.03 10.11
CA PRO A 60 12.61 -5.35 9.80
C PRO A 60 11.79 -6.00 8.70
N GLU A 61 12.46 -6.57 7.69
CA GLU A 61 11.80 -7.19 6.53
C GLU A 61 10.99 -8.44 6.93
N VAL A 62 11.52 -9.26 7.84
CA VAL A 62 10.82 -10.47 8.31
C VAL A 62 9.57 -10.10 9.11
N TYR A 63 9.66 -9.07 9.96
CA TYR A 63 8.47 -8.55 10.65
C TYR A 63 7.42 -7.99 9.68
N PHE A 64 7.85 -7.31 8.61
CA PHE A 64 6.93 -6.87 7.57
C PHE A 64 6.22 -8.07 6.91
N LYS A 65 6.96 -9.12 6.55
CA LYS A 65 6.40 -10.33 5.94
C LYS A 65 5.42 -11.06 6.87
N LEU A 66 5.76 -11.21 8.15
CA LEU A 66 4.84 -11.75 9.16
C LEU A 66 3.56 -10.89 9.25
N GLY A 67 3.69 -9.57 9.28
CA GLY A 67 2.55 -8.65 9.22
C GLY A 67 1.65 -8.90 8.01
N GLN A 68 2.24 -9.10 6.82
CA GLN A 68 1.49 -9.46 5.60
C GLN A 68 0.73 -10.77 5.76
N ILE A 69 1.36 -11.81 6.30
CA ILE A 69 0.72 -13.11 6.54
C ILE A 69 -0.47 -12.97 7.49
N TYR A 70 -0.29 -12.29 8.62
CA TYR A 70 -1.37 -12.13 9.59
C TYR A 70 -2.50 -11.25 9.05
N LYS A 71 -2.19 -10.25 8.22
CA LYS A 71 -3.19 -9.49 7.46
C LYS A 71 -3.97 -10.40 6.51
N ILE A 72 -3.29 -11.31 5.81
CA ILE A 72 -3.92 -12.32 4.93
C ILE A 72 -4.88 -13.22 5.69
N LYS A 73 -4.54 -13.58 6.91
CA LYS A 73 -5.38 -14.40 7.79
C LYS A 73 -6.52 -13.62 8.45
N GLY A 74 -6.66 -12.31 8.19
CA GLY A 74 -7.64 -11.44 8.84
C GLY A 74 -7.33 -11.10 10.31
N LEU A 75 -6.15 -11.52 10.80
CA LEU A 75 -5.71 -11.31 12.18
C LEU A 75 -5.07 -9.93 12.32
N PHE A 76 -5.90 -8.89 12.19
CA PHE A 76 -5.46 -7.50 12.05
C PHE A 76 -4.64 -6.97 13.22
N ASP A 77 -4.98 -7.31 14.47
CA ASP A 77 -4.24 -6.79 15.63
C ASP A 77 -2.83 -7.39 15.69
N ILE A 78 -2.67 -8.66 15.32
CA ILE A 78 -1.36 -9.33 15.21
C ILE A 78 -0.57 -8.75 14.03
N ALA A 79 -1.23 -8.48 12.89
CA ALA A 79 -0.59 -7.84 11.75
C ALA A 79 -0.04 -6.45 12.11
N LEU A 80 -0.85 -5.62 12.80
CA LEU A 80 -0.44 -4.30 13.26
C LEU A 80 0.75 -4.38 14.24
N PHE A 81 0.77 -5.36 15.14
CA PHE A 81 1.91 -5.58 16.03
C PHE A 81 3.22 -5.79 15.25
N TYR A 82 3.23 -6.71 14.28
CA TYR A 82 4.43 -7.00 13.49
C TYR A 82 4.82 -5.85 12.56
N TYR A 83 3.84 -5.16 11.95
CA TYR A 83 4.12 -3.97 11.16
C TYR A 83 4.76 -2.85 11.99
N ASN A 84 4.27 -2.60 13.21
CA ASN A 84 4.87 -1.61 14.10
C ASN A 84 6.30 -1.98 14.49
N LYS A 85 6.57 -3.26 14.77
CA LYS A 85 7.93 -3.76 15.01
C LYS A 85 8.86 -3.54 13.82
N SER A 86 8.37 -3.76 12.60
CA SER A 86 9.11 -3.47 11.37
C SER A 86 9.49 -1.97 11.26
N ILE A 87 8.55 -1.07 11.52
CA ILE A 87 8.78 0.39 11.49
C ILE A 87 9.80 0.81 12.55
N GLU A 88 9.64 0.33 13.79
CA GLU A 88 10.53 0.62 14.92
C GLU A 88 11.99 0.29 14.59
N LEU A 89 12.23 -0.95 14.12
CA LEU A 89 13.57 -1.42 13.80
C LEU A 89 14.16 -0.72 12.57
N LYS A 90 13.33 -0.38 11.58
CA LYS A 90 13.85 0.30 10.39
C LYS A 90 14.36 1.71 10.66
N ASN A 91 13.76 2.44 11.59
CA ASN A 91 14.30 3.74 11.99
C ASN A 91 15.76 3.63 12.47
N TYR A 92 16.18 2.44 12.93
CA TYR A 92 17.55 2.10 13.28
C TYR A 92 18.46 1.79 12.07
N PHE A 93 17.90 1.23 10.97
CA PHE A 93 18.67 0.72 9.81
C PHE A 93 18.55 1.54 8.51
N GLN A 94 17.79 2.65 8.47
CA GLN A 94 17.66 3.59 7.33
C GLN A 94 17.10 3.04 5.99
N ILE A 95 16.41 1.89 5.96
CA ILE A 95 15.97 1.23 4.71
C ILE A 95 14.67 1.83 4.13
N LYS A 96 14.62 3.04 3.56
CA LYS A 96 13.37 3.81 3.28
C LYS A 96 12.21 3.12 2.52
N GLU A 97 12.43 2.20 1.60
CA GLU A 97 11.38 1.67 0.71
C GLU A 97 10.33 0.78 1.40
N SER A 98 10.73 -0.03 2.39
CA SER A 98 9.81 -0.96 3.07
C SER A 98 8.73 -0.30 3.93
N VAL A 99 8.89 0.96 4.34
CA VAL A 99 7.98 1.64 5.30
C VAL A 99 6.79 2.23 4.59
N THR A 100 6.98 2.70 3.36
CA THR A 100 5.86 3.15 2.53
C THR A 100 4.89 1.99 2.27
N LEU A 101 5.40 0.78 2.02
CA LEU A 101 4.58 -0.43 1.91
C LEU A 101 3.91 -0.81 3.23
N VAL A 102 4.64 -0.73 4.36
CA VAL A 102 4.07 -1.03 5.68
C VAL A 102 2.95 -0.05 6.04
N TYR A 103 3.14 1.26 5.85
CA TYR A 103 2.09 2.25 6.12
C TYR A 103 0.88 2.04 5.22
N TYR A 104 1.09 1.68 3.95
CA TYR A 104 -0.02 1.35 3.07
C TYR A 104 -0.81 0.15 3.60
N ASP A 105 -0.12 -0.93 4.00
CA ASP A 105 -0.75 -2.12 4.55
C ASP A 105 -1.48 -1.86 5.89
N ILE A 106 -0.91 -1.02 6.76
CA ILE A 106 -1.57 -0.57 8.00
C ILE A 106 -2.83 0.25 7.67
N SER A 107 -2.76 1.13 6.68
CA SER A 107 -3.91 1.94 6.27
C SER A 107 -5.06 1.05 5.81
N GLU A 108 -4.78 0.01 5.02
CA GLU A 108 -5.78 -0.96 4.58
C GLU A 108 -6.43 -1.67 5.76
N ILE A 109 -5.65 -2.07 6.77
CA ILE A 109 -6.20 -2.64 8.01
C ILE A 109 -7.16 -1.66 8.69
N TYR A 110 -6.77 -0.38 8.82
CA TYR A 110 -7.65 0.62 9.41
C TYR A 110 -8.91 0.87 8.58
N PHE A 111 -8.81 0.80 7.26
CA PHE A 111 -9.96 0.86 6.36
C PHE A 111 -10.94 -0.30 6.63
N TYR A 112 -10.44 -1.55 6.69
CA TYR A 112 -11.27 -2.73 7.00
C TYR A 112 -11.88 -2.69 8.40
N GLN A 113 -11.14 -2.16 9.39
CA GLN A 113 -11.62 -1.94 10.74
C GLN A 113 -12.56 -0.73 10.86
N LYS A 114 -12.87 -0.01 9.76
CA LYS A 114 -13.68 1.22 9.72
C LYS A 114 -13.13 2.35 10.59
N LYS A 115 -11.82 2.32 10.89
CA LYS A 115 -11.09 3.35 11.65
C LYS A 115 -10.60 4.43 10.69
N TYR A 116 -11.54 5.15 10.08
CA TYR A 116 -11.26 6.07 8.96
C TYR A 116 -10.31 7.24 9.28
N SER A 117 -10.35 7.75 10.53
CA SER A 117 -9.38 8.77 10.97
C SER A 117 -7.95 8.25 10.93
N LYS A 118 -7.73 7.04 11.46
CA LYS A 118 -6.41 6.37 11.42
C LYS A 118 -6.01 6.03 9.99
N PHE A 119 -6.94 5.59 9.15
CA PHE A 119 -6.70 5.35 7.72
C PHE A 119 -6.15 6.61 7.02
N LEU A 120 -6.84 7.75 7.16
CA LEU A 120 -6.42 9.00 6.53
C LEU A 120 -5.05 9.45 7.05
N THR A 121 -4.90 9.58 8.37
CA THR A 121 -3.63 10.02 8.98
C THR A 121 -2.46 9.11 8.60
N THR A 122 -2.69 7.80 8.45
CA THR A 122 -1.65 6.85 8.03
C THR A 122 -1.26 7.06 6.57
N LEU A 123 -2.23 7.26 5.67
CA LEU A 123 -1.93 7.58 4.27
C LEU A 123 -1.31 8.97 4.11
N GLU A 124 -1.73 9.96 4.89
CA GLU A 124 -1.10 11.28 4.92
C GLU A 124 0.34 11.19 5.43
N THR A 125 0.62 10.35 6.43
CA THR A 125 1.99 10.07 6.90
C THR A 125 2.82 9.41 5.80
N LEU A 126 2.26 8.39 5.12
CA LEU A 126 2.90 7.74 3.97
C LEU A 126 3.29 8.79 2.92
N LEU A 127 2.33 9.63 2.53
CA LEU A 127 2.53 10.63 1.51
C LEU A 127 3.41 11.80 2.00
N SER A 128 3.47 12.12 3.31
CA SER A 128 4.35 13.18 3.82
C SER A 128 5.84 12.95 3.53
N SER A 129 6.23 11.69 3.34
CA SER A 129 7.56 11.29 2.90
C SER A 129 7.80 11.44 1.40
N ASP A 130 6.73 11.62 0.61
CA ASP A 130 6.77 11.91 -0.81
C ASP A 130 7.25 13.36 -1.01
N ARG A 131 8.36 13.51 -1.75
CA ARG A 131 8.89 14.81 -2.16
C ARG A 131 7.83 15.64 -2.90
N TYR A 132 6.84 14.99 -3.51
CA TYR A 132 5.78 15.63 -4.28
C TYR A 132 4.52 15.97 -3.46
N TYR A 133 4.34 15.41 -2.25
CA TYR A 133 3.15 15.64 -1.43
C TYR A 133 3.00 17.09 -0.99
N GLN A 134 4.11 17.81 -0.79
CA GLN A 134 4.06 19.23 -0.44
C GLN A 134 3.54 20.11 -1.59
N TYR A 135 3.68 19.67 -2.84
CA TYR A 135 3.17 20.38 -4.01
C TYR A 135 1.65 20.23 -4.20
N ILE A 136 1.00 19.34 -3.43
CA ILE A 136 -0.46 19.18 -3.39
C ILE A 136 -1.15 20.44 -2.86
N ASN A 137 -0.49 21.17 -1.97
CA ASN A 137 -1.03 22.40 -1.38
C ASN A 137 -0.86 23.63 -2.27
N ILE A 138 -0.26 23.51 -3.45
CA ILE A 138 -0.01 24.65 -4.31
C ILE A 138 -0.68 24.41 -5.66
N GLN A 139 -1.50 25.38 -6.06
CA GLN A 139 -2.24 25.54 -7.32
C GLN A 139 -1.35 25.53 -8.60
N TYR A 140 -0.38 24.61 -8.73
CA TYR A 140 0.50 24.50 -9.89
C TYR A 140 0.55 23.06 -10.42
N PHE A 141 -0.58 22.64 -10.97
CA PHE A 141 -0.74 21.36 -11.66
C PHE A 141 -0.07 21.33 -13.06
N ARG A 142 0.49 22.44 -13.55
CA ARG A 142 1.05 22.55 -14.90
C ARG A 142 2.48 22.01 -15.09
N ILE A 143 3.19 21.65 -14.03
CA ILE A 143 4.64 21.33 -14.10
C ILE A 143 4.91 19.81 -14.12
N ILE A 144 3.90 18.97 -13.89
CA ILE A 144 4.08 17.54 -13.63
C ILE A 144 4.03 16.71 -14.93
N THR A 145 4.88 17.03 -15.91
CA THR A 145 5.03 16.26 -17.16
C THR A 145 6.27 15.36 -17.17
N SER A 146 7.09 15.38 -16.11
CA SER A 146 8.37 14.68 -16.04
C SER A 146 8.58 13.87 -14.74
N ILE A 147 7.52 13.30 -14.15
CA ILE A 147 7.71 12.35 -13.03
C ILE A 147 8.28 11.02 -13.58
N PRO A 148 9.41 10.51 -13.05
CA PRO A 148 9.92 9.20 -13.40
C PRO A 148 8.97 8.07 -12.94
N ARG A 149 8.86 7.06 -13.79
CA ARG A 149 7.80 6.03 -13.88
C ARG A 149 7.70 5.03 -12.70
N GLU A 150 8.33 5.27 -11.56
CA GLU A 150 8.55 4.24 -10.52
C GLU A 150 7.65 4.30 -9.27
N TYR A 151 6.47 4.92 -9.31
CA TYR A 151 5.69 5.13 -8.08
C TYR A 151 4.26 4.57 -8.10
N SER A 152 4.15 3.25 -7.88
CA SER A 152 2.85 2.55 -7.72
C SER A 152 2.21 2.77 -6.34
N ILE A 153 2.99 2.93 -5.27
CA ILE A 153 2.43 2.94 -3.91
C ILE A 153 1.83 4.30 -3.53
N TYR A 154 2.46 5.41 -3.92
CA TYR A 154 1.91 6.75 -3.70
C TYR A 154 0.67 6.99 -4.57
N SER A 155 0.68 6.50 -5.81
CA SER A 155 -0.49 6.56 -6.69
C SER A 155 -1.66 5.74 -6.17
N LYS A 156 -1.40 4.54 -5.62
CA LYS A 156 -2.37 3.78 -4.82
C LYS A 156 -2.89 4.59 -3.63
N ALA A 157 -2.01 5.19 -2.84
CA ALA A 157 -2.41 5.99 -1.67
C ALA A 157 -3.30 7.18 -2.07
N TYR A 158 -2.93 7.95 -3.10
CA TYR A 158 -3.78 9.03 -3.63
C TYR A 158 -5.14 8.49 -4.09
N PHE A 159 -5.16 7.40 -4.85
CA PHE A 159 -6.41 6.77 -5.26
C PHE A 159 -7.28 6.40 -4.06
N ARG A 160 -6.72 5.79 -3.00
CA ARG A 160 -7.44 5.37 -1.80
C ARG A 160 -7.98 6.55 -0.98
N ILE A 161 -7.24 7.65 -0.87
CA ILE A 161 -7.74 8.88 -0.24
C ILE A 161 -8.87 9.50 -1.07
N GLY A 162 -8.68 9.61 -2.38
CA GLY A 162 -9.72 10.09 -3.29
C GLY A 162 -10.98 9.25 -3.18
N TYR A 163 -10.83 7.94 -3.16
CA TYR A 163 -11.91 6.97 -2.96
C TYR A 163 -12.67 7.23 -1.66
N TYR A 164 -11.95 7.42 -0.54
CA TYR A 164 -12.57 7.75 0.73
C TYR A 164 -13.38 9.06 0.67
N TYR A 165 -12.81 10.12 0.10
CA TYR A 165 -13.51 11.41 0.00
C TYR A 165 -14.71 11.35 -0.94
N PHE A 166 -14.62 10.58 -2.02
CA PHE A 166 -15.72 10.33 -2.94
C PHE A 166 -16.95 9.78 -2.21
N PHE A 167 -16.78 8.73 -1.40
CA PHE A 167 -17.88 8.13 -0.66
C PHE A 167 -18.31 8.93 0.57
N SER A 168 -17.44 9.81 1.05
CA SER A 168 -17.81 10.80 2.06
C SER A 168 -18.58 11.98 1.48
N GLY A 169 -18.85 12.01 0.16
CA GLY A 169 -19.52 13.10 -0.53
C GLY A 169 -18.67 14.37 -0.70
N MET A 170 -17.38 14.31 -0.38
CA MET A 170 -16.44 15.43 -0.48
C MET A 170 -15.81 15.47 -1.88
N TYR A 171 -16.64 15.67 -2.90
CA TYR A 171 -16.24 15.53 -4.31
C TYR A 171 -15.09 16.47 -4.73
N GLU A 172 -15.07 17.72 -4.27
CA GLU A 172 -13.99 18.66 -4.58
C GLU A 172 -12.63 18.17 -4.09
N LYS A 173 -12.56 17.65 -2.86
CA LYS A 173 -11.34 17.04 -2.33
C LYS A 173 -10.97 15.80 -3.13
N SER A 174 -11.96 14.96 -3.43
CA SER A 174 -11.79 13.72 -4.18
C SER A 174 -11.19 13.93 -5.58
N ILE A 175 -11.57 15.01 -6.27
CA ILE A 175 -11.06 15.33 -7.62
C ILE A 175 -9.55 15.48 -7.60
N ASN A 176 -9.01 16.24 -6.65
CA ASN A 176 -7.57 16.48 -6.55
C ASN A 176 -6.80 15.15 -6.44
N TYR A 177 -7.25 14.26 -5.55
CA TYR A 177 -6.60 12.97 -5.33
C TYR A 177 -6.68 12.01 -6.53
N PHE A 178 -7.81 11.98 -7.25
CA PHE A 178 -7.91 11.16 -8.46
C PHE A 178 -7.07 11.71 -9.62
N LEU A 179 -6.96 13.03 -9.76
CA LEU A 179 -6.06 13.64 -10.73
C LEU A 179 -4.60 13.25 -10.45
N TYR A 180 -4.17 13.19 -9.18
CA TYR A 180 -2.81 12.72 -8.85
C TYR A 180 -2.60 11.24 -9.15
N SER A 181 -3.56 10.37 -8.78
CA SER A 181 -3.51 8.95 -9.16
C SER A 181 -3.36 8.78 -10.68
N TYR A 182 -4.09 9.60 -11.44
CA TYR A 182 -4.01 9.65 -12.90
C TYR A 182 -2.63 10.06 -13.41
N HIS A 183 -2.03 11.14 -12.90
CA HIS A 183 -0.70 11.58 -13.36
C HIS A 183 0.38 10.52 -13.17
N LEU A 184 0.17 9.64 -12.20
CA LEU A 184 1.04 8.50 -11.92
C LEU A 184 0.62 7.22 -12.65
N LYS A 185 -0.32 7.31 -13.60
CA LYS A 185 -0.83 6.24 -14.44
C LYS A 185 -1.42 5.05 -13.67
N TYR A 186 -1.92 5.29 -12.45
CA TYR A 186 -2.54 4.24 -11.65
C TYR A 186 -4.04 4.19 -11.91
N ARG A 187 -4.52 3.03 -12.34
CA ARG A 187 -5.94 2.75 -12.65
C ARG A 187 -6.56 3.89 -13.49
N GLU A 188 -5.94 4.21 -14.63
CA GLU A 188 -6.30 5.40 -15.44
C GLU A 188 -7.80 5.44 -15.77
N SER A 189 -8.35 4.36 -16.31
CA SER A 189 -9.77 4.27 -16.72
C SER A 189 -10.73 4.46 -15.54
N VAL A 190 -10.46 3.79 -14.41
CA VAL A 190 -11.26 3.91 -13.17
C VAL A 190 -11.14 5.29 -12.55
N SER A 191 -9.95 5.90 -12.59
CA SER A 191 -9.71 7.24 -12.07
C SER A 191 -10.50 8.28 -12.88
N TYR A 192 -10.50 8.17 -14.22
CA TYR A 192 -11.33 9.02 -15.08
C TYR A 192 -12.82 8.82 -14.87
N TRP A 193 -13.23 7.57 -14.69
CA TRP A 193 -14.62 7.24 -14.40
C TRP A 193 -15.07 7.89 -13.08
N LEU A 194 -14.31 7.73 -11.99
CA LEU A 194 -14.61 8.37 -10.70
C LEU A 194 -14.57 9.90 -10.77
N LEU A 195 -13.60 10.47 -11.51
CA LEU A 195 -13.54 11.92 -11.78
C LEU A 195 -14.81 12.41 -12.48
N SER A 196 -15.29 11.68 -13.49
CA SER A 196 -16.54 12.02 -14.18
C SER A 196 -17.71 12.09 -13.22
N LYS A 197 -17.79 11.16 -12.25
CA LYS A 197 -18.84 11.16 -11.23
C LYS A 197 -18.69 12.32 -10.25
N CYS A 198 -17.47 12.69 -9.88
CA CYS A 198 -17.23 13.91 -9.10
C CYS A 198 -17.69 15.16 -9.85
N PHE A 199 -17.26 15.37 -11.10
CA PHE A 199 -17.62 16.53 -11.91
C PHE A 199 -19.12 16.65 -12.15
N PHE A 200 -19.77 15.52 -12.43
CA PHE A 200 -21.23 15.44 -12.53
C PHE A 200 -21.92 15.87 -11.24
N SER A 201 -21.36 15.48 -10.08
CA SER A 201 -21.92 15.79 -8.75
C SER A 201 -21.76 17.25 -8.36
N ILE A 202 -20.65 17.90 -8.74
CA ILE A 202 -20.44 19.35 -8.52
C ILE A 202 -21.09 20.23 -9.60
N GLY A 203 -21.65 19.64 -10.65
CA GLY A 203 -22.37 20.35 -11.71
C GLY A 203 -21.51 20.83 -12.89
N ASP A 204 -20.22 20.49 -12.94
CA ASP A 204 -19.34 20.81 -14.07
C ASP A 204 -19.60 19.85 -15.24
N GLN A 205 -20.52 20.25 -16.12
CA GLN A 205 -20.92 19.46 -17.28
C GLN A 205 -19.83 19.33 -18.34
N SER A 206 -18.89 20.27 -18.41
CA SER A 206 -17.83 20.27 -19.41
C SER A 206 -16.79 19.19 -19.07
N GLU A 207 -16.25 19.24 -17.85
CA GLU A 207 -15.26 18.27 -17.40
C GLU A 207 -15.88 16.88 -17.18
N TYR A 208 -17.16 16.80 -16.79
CA TYR A 208 -17.90 15.52 -16.74
C TYR A 208 -17.85 14.78 -18.08
N LYS A 209 -18.33 15.41 -19.17
CA LYS A 209 -18.41 14.75 -20.49
C LYS A 209 -17.03 14.34 -21.00
N LYS A 210 -16.03 15.19 -20.76
CA LYS A 210 -14.65 14.95 -21.16
C LYS A 210 -14.05 13.75 -20.43
N THR A 211 -14.14 13.73 -19.10
CA THR A 211 -13.59 12.62 -18.28
C THR A 211 -14.35 11.31 -18.50
N GLU A 212 -15.66 11.37 -18.70
CA GLU A 212 -16.49 10.21 -19.03
C GLU A 212 -16.10 9.59 -20.39
N SER A 213 -15.95 10.43 -21.41
CA SER A 213 -15.54 9.97 -22.74
C SER A 213 -14.19 9.26 -22.70
N ILE A 214 -13.21 9.80 -21.95
CA ILE A 214 -11.90 9.19 -21.78
C ILE A 214 -12.01 7.85 -21.03
N ALA A 215 -12.82 7.77 -19.98
CA ALA A 215 -13.04 6.54 -19.23
C ALA A 215 -13.57 5.41 -20.12
N TYR A 216 -14.56 5.69 -20.97
CA TYR A 216 -15.16 4.68 -21.85
C TYR A 216 -14.29 4.31 -23.05
N GLN A 217 -13.49 5.26 -23.57
CA GLN A 217 -12.48 4.96 -24.59
C GLN A 217 -11.41 4.01 -24.04
N THR A 218 -11.04 4.17 -22.76
CA THR A 218 -10.00 3.36 -22.11
C THR A 218 -10.50 2.02 -21.58
N SER A 219 -11.79 1.89 -21.24
CA SER A 219 -12.41 0.61 -20.90
C SER A 219 -13.89 0.54 -21.29
N LYS A 220 -14.21 -0.43 -22.16
CA LYS A 220 -15.59 -0.72 -22.59
C LYS A 220 -16.41 -1.40 -21.50
N GLU A 221 -15.75 -2.08 -20.56
CA GLU A 221 -16.40 -2.73 -19.43
C GLU A 221 -16.96 -1.71 -18.44
N LEU A 222 -16.25 -0.60 -18.21
CA LEU A 222 -16.75 0.53 -17.43
C LEU A 222 -18.01 1.12 -18.05
N GLN A 223 -18.03 1.29 -19.38
CA GLN A 223 -19.22 1.76 -20.08
C GLN A 223 -20.42 0.83 -19.86
N LYS A 224 -20.24 -0.49 -20.04
CA LYS A 224 -21.30 -1.48 -19.80
C LYS A 224 -21.78 -1.48 -18.35
N PHE A 225 -20.86 -1.30 -17.41
CA PHE A 225 -21.17 -1.24 -15.99
C PHE A 225 -22.04 -0.02 -15.66
N ASP A 226 -21.68 1.16 -16.20
CA ASP A 226 -22.44 2.38 -15.98
C ASP A 226 -23.85 2.34 -16.61
N GLU A 227 -23.97 1.77 -17.81
CA GLU A 227 -25.25 1.55 -18.47
C GLU A 227 -26.19 0.67 -17.63
N LYS A 228 -25.63 -0.33 -16.93
CA LYS A 228 -26.37 -1.22 -16.03
C LYS A 228 -26.84 -0.49 -14.76
N ILE A 229 -25.95 0.31 -14.17
CA ILE A 229 -26.21 1.02 -12.91
C ILE A 229 -27.14 2.22 -13.11
N LYS A 230 -27.16 2.81 -14.30
CA LYS A 230 -27.95 4.00 -14.66
C LYS A 230 -27.77 5.10 -13.63
N TRP A 231 -26.56 5.64 -13.55
CA TRP A 231 -26.17 6.69 -12.59
C TRP A 231 -27.17 7.86 -12.61
N LYS A 232 -28.09 7.90 -11.63
CA LYS A 232 -29.04 8.99 -11.46
C LYS A 232 -28.51 9.92 -10.38
N LYS A 233 -28.32 11.19 -10.75
CA LYS A 233 -28.03 12.33 -9.87
C LYS A 233 -28.89 12.21 -8.59
N ILE A 234 -28.27 12.28 -7.39
CA ILE A 234 -28.79 12.23 -5.98
C ILE A 234 -27.99 11.14 -5.17
N PRO A 235 -27.62 11.37 -3.88
CA PRO A 235 -26.35 10.90 -3.32
C PRO A 235 -26.24 9.39 -3.38
N LEU A 236 -25.02 8.90 -3.64
CA LEU A 236 -24.68 7.49 -3.77
C LEU A 236 -25.44 6.65 -2.73
N GLN A 237 -26.56 6.07 -3.17
CA GLN A 237 -27.31 5.13 -2.35
C GLN A 237 -26.36 3.99 -2.01
N LYS A 238 -26.45 3.47 -0.78
CA LYS A 238 -25.53 2.46 -0.24
C LYS A 238 -25.37 1.24 -1.15
N GLU A 239 -26.41 0.92 -1.92
CA GLU A 239 -26.43 -0.15 -2.92
C GLU A 239 -25.45 0.07 -4.08
N TYR A 240 -25.29 1.31 -4.54
CA TYR A 240 -24.32 1.65 -5.58
C TYR A 240 -22.89 1.54 -5.06
N LEU A 241 -22.64 1.91 -3.79
CA LEU A 241 -21.33 1.79 -3.14
C LEU A 241 -20.80 0.36 -3.23
N ILE A 242 -21.63 -0.60 -2.84
CA ILE A 242 -21.27 -2.02 -2.80
C ILE A 242 -21.01 -2.56 -4.20
N ALA A 243 -21.85 -2.20 -5.18
CA ALA A 243 -21.65 -2.60 -6.57
C ALA A 243 -20.34 -2.04 -7.15
N ILE A 244 -19.99 -0.81 -6.81
CA ILE A 244 -18.76 -0.12 -7.25
C ILE A 244 -17.53 -0.74 -6.58
N GLU A 245 -17.56 -0.97 -5.27
CA GLU A 245 -16.47 -1.67 -4.54
C GLU A 245 -16.24 -3.06 -5.13
N LYS A 246 -17.31 -3.83 -5.33
CA LYS A 246 -17.25 -5.17 -5.90
C LYS A 246 -16.67 -5.14 -7.32
N PHE A 247 -17.17 -4.25 -8.18
CA PHE A 247 -16.66 -4.11 -9.53
C PHE A 247 -15.17 -3.72 -9.54
N ILE A 248 -14.75 -2.75 -8.73
CA ILE A 248 -13.35 -2.30 -8.67
C ILE A 248 -12.41 -3.40 -8.16
N ASN A 249 -12.89 -4.27 -7.28
CA ASN A 249 -12.16 -5.42 -6.75
C ASN A 249 -12.10 -6.59 -7.77
N GLU A 250 -13.21 -6.88 -8.46
CA GLU A 250 -13.31 -7.95 -9.47
C GLU A 250 -12.58 -7.60 -10.76
N PHE A 251 -12.68 -6.35 -11.22
CA PHE A 251 -12.18 -5.89 -12.51
C PHE A 251 -10.64 -5.97 -12.61
N HIS A 252 -9.92 -6.05 -11.48
CA HIS A 252 -8.46 -5.91 -11.48
C HIS A 252 -7.66 -6.87 -10.58
N GLY A 253 -8.25 -7.99 -10.13
CA GLY A 253 -7.50 -9.11 -9.53
C GLY A 253 -6.94 -8.87 -8.12
N TYR A 254 -7.73 -9.30 -7.12
CA TYR A 254 -7.42 -9.58 -5.70
C TYR A 254 -6.98 -8.44 -4.75
N TYR A 255 -7.72 -8.27 -3.64
CA TYR A 255 -7.44 -8.89 -2.33
C TYR A 255 -8.65 -8.72 -1.36
N TYR A 256 -9.06 -9.82 -0.72
CA TYR A 256 -10.07 -9.98 0.35
C TYR A 256 -11.54 -9.75 0.03
N LEU A 257 -12.15 -10.74 -0.61
CA LEU A 257 -13.44 -11.24 -0.14
C LEU A 257 -13.16 -12.64 0.42
N ALA A 258 -13.19 -12.76 1.74
CA ALA A 258 -13.47 -14.04 2.35
C ALA A 258 -14.95 -14.31 2.07
N ASP A 259 -15.23 -15.42 1.39
CA ASP A 259 -16.51 -16.10 1.52
C ASP A 259 -16.68 -16.61 2.96
#